data_AF-A0A397A690-F1
#
_entry.id   AF-A0A397A690-F1
#
_cell.length_a   1.000
_cell.length_b   1.000
_cell.length_c   1.000
_cell.angle_alpha   90.00
_cell.angle_beta   90.00
_cell.angle_gamma   90.00
#
_symmetry.space_group_name_H-M   'P 1'
#
loop_
_entity.id
_entity.type
_entity.pdbx_description
1 polymer ?
#
loop_
_entity_poly.entity_id
_entity_poly.type
_entity_poly.pdbx_seq_one_letter_code
_entity_poly.pdbx_strand_id
1 'polypeptide(L)'
;MITWIKLNQWNWLLNYISTKKPNAACISLLKLLQCFCKRHGFTRQRPTKKKLKQTVLAEVQEEFASDFHHDYATYSNDCVFNVDETGMYYDLPPSYIWSVRGGSSKISAGEKHSMRMTAVLTV
;
A
#
# COMPACT_ATOMS: atom_id res chain seq x y z
N MET A 1 10.83 -2.39 -10.91
CA MET A 1 11.19 -1.37 -11.92
C MET A 1 12.70 -1.12 -11.99
N ILE A 2 13.38 -0.69 -10.91
CA ILE A 2 14.85 -0.51 -10.92
C ILE A 2 15.59 -1.78 -11.33
N THR A 3 15.23 -2.93 -10.76
CA THR A 3 15.84 -4.24 -11.10
C THR A 3 15.68 -4.56 -12.58
N TRP A 4 14.50 -4.32 -13.15
CA TRP A 4 14.25 -4.53 -14.58
C TRP A 4 15.12 -3.62 -15.45
N ILE A 5 15.27 -2.34 -15.10
CA ILE A 5 16.14 -1.39 -15.81
C ILE A 5 17.60 -1.84 -15.74
N LYS A 6 18.07 -2.28 -14.56
CA LYS A 6 19.43 -2.79 -14.40
C LYS A 6 19.70 -4.01 -15.29
N LEU A 7 18.72 -4.91 -15.44
CA LEU A 7 18.88 -6.14 -16.22
C LEU A 7 18.71 -5.93 -17.74
N ASN A 8 17.81 -5.04 -18.15
CA ASN A 8 17.39 -4.93 -19.55
C ASN A 8 17.84 -3.64 -20.24
N GLN A 9 18.17 -2.60 -19.48
CA GLN A 9 18.45 -1.25 -19.98
C GLN A 9 19.72 -0.67 -19.33
N TRP A 10 20.72 -1.52 -19.13
CA TRP A 10 21.97 -1.18 -18.44
C TRP A 10 22.72 -0.02 -19.11
N ASN A 11 22.86 -0.06 -20.44
CA ASN A 11 23.55 1.00 -21.20
C ASN A 11 22.82 2.35 -21.06
N TRP A 12 21.48 2.35 -21.12
CA TRP A 12 20.68 3.54 -20.88
C TRP A 12 20.87 4.05 -19.45
N LEU A 13 20.91 3.15 -18.45
CA LEU A 13 21.10 3.51 -17.05
C LEU A 13 22.47 4.17 -16.81
N LEU A 14 23.54 3.63 -17.40
CA LEU A 14 24.88 4.22 -17.31
C LEU A 14 24.94 5.59 -17.97
N ASN A 15 24.39 5.73 -19.17
CA ASN A 15 24.30 7.02 -19.87
C ASN A 15 23.45 8.03 -19.10
N TYR A 16 22.38 7.59 -18.46
CA TYR A 16 21.56 8.47 -17.63
C TYR A 16 22.34 8.95 -16.41
N ILE A 17 23.02 8.04 -15.69
CA ILE A 17 23.80 8.36 -14.50
C ILE A 17 24.97 9.29 -14.82
N SER A 18 25.64 9.11 -15.97
CA SER A 18 26.77 9.95 -16.38
C SER A 18 26.39 11.42 -16.61
N THR A 19 25.12 11.70 -16.95
CA THR A 19 24.61 13.09 -17.06
C THR A 19 24.32 13.76 -15.71
N LYS A 20 24.42 13.02 -14.59
CA LYS A 20 24.06 13.52 -13.25
C LYS A 20 25.30 13.76 -12.39
N LYS A 21 25.17 14.65 -11.41
CA LYS A 21 26.19 14.82 -10.37
C LYS A 21 26.33 13.50 -9.58
N PRO A 22 27.56 13.07 -9.21
CA PRO A 22 27.80 11.79 -8.54
C PRO A 22 26.92 11.58 -7.30
N ASN A 23 26.74 12.62 -6.49
CA ASN A 23 26.00 12.54 -5.23
C ASN A 23 24.48 12.61 -5.40
N ALA A 24 23.99 12.83 -6.63
CA ALA A 24 22.58 13.05 -6.93
C ALA A 24 21.99 12.05 -7.94
N ALA A 25 22.82 11.22 -8.59
CA ALA A 25 22.38 10.34 -9.67
C ALA A 25 21.27 9.36 -9.24
N CYS A 26 21.47 8.67 -8.11
CA CYS A 26 20.50 7.73 -7.55
C CYS A 26 19.18 8.43 -7.16
N ILE A 27 19.26 9.59 -6.51
CA ILE A 27 18.08 10.37 -6.10
C ILE A 27 17.32 10.88 -7.34
N SER A 28 18.04 11.34 -8.36
CA SER A 28 17.45 11.79 -9.62
C SER A 28 16.74 10.65 -10.36
N LEU A 29 17.34 9.46 -10.39
CA LEU A 29 16.72 8.27 -10.97
C LEU A 29 15.44 7.88 -10.20
N LEU A 30 15.48 7.87 -8.87
CA LEU A 30 14.30 7.58 -8.03
C LEU A 30 13.15 8.55 -8.33
N LYS A 31 13.44 9.85 -8.43
CA LYS A 31 12.44 10.87 -8.77
C LYS A 31 11.84 10.64 -10.16
N LEU A 32 12.67 10.35 -11.16
CA LEU A 32 12.21 10.04 -12.53
C LEU A 32 11.22 8.87 -12.52
N LEU A 33 11.56 7.80 -11.79
CA LEU A 33 10.75 6.61 -11.65
C LEU A 33 9.44 6.86 -10.90
N GLN A 34 9.46 7.68 -9.84
CA GLN A 34 8.25 8.09 -9.13
C GLN A 34 7.31 8.92 -10.03
N CYS A 35 7.86 9.86 -10.81
CA CYS A 35 7.08 10.62 -11.78
C CYS A 35 6.47 9.72 -12.86
N PHE A 36 7.23 8.74 -13.36
CA PHE A 36 6.72 7.75 -14.30
C PHE A 36 5.56 6.95 -13.70
N CYS A 37 5.73 6.39 -12.50
CA CYS A 37 4.67 5.69 -11.78
C CYS A 37 3.40 6.55 -11.66
N LYS A 38 3.54 7.80 -11.18
CA LYS A 38 2.41 8.71 -11.01
C LYS A 38 1.67 8.98 -12.34
N ARG A 39 2.40 9.22 -13.44
CA ARG A 39 1.82 9.48 -14.76
C ARG A 39 1.04 8.28 -15.31
N HIS A 40 1.54 7.07 -15.08
CA HIS A 40 0.91 5.85 -15.58
C HIS A 40 -0.05 5.21 -14.56
N GLY A 41 -0.48 5.99 -13.55
CA GLY A 41 -1.48 5.54 -12.59
C GLY A 41 -0.98 4.46 -11.63
N PHE A 42 0.33 4.28 -11.44
CA PHE A 42 0.85 3.43 -10.38
C PHE A 42 0.84 4.19 -9.05
N THR A 43 0.29 3.56 -8.01
CA THR A 43 0.26 4.10 -6.66
C THR A 43 1.09 3.22 -5.72
N ARG A 44 1.59 3.85 -4.65
CA ARG A 44 2.25 3.14 -3.55
C ARG A 44 1.17 2.43 -2.73
N GLN A 45 1.12 1.11 -2.78
CA GLN A 45 0.13 0.29 -2.08
C GLN A 45 0.82 -0.64 -1.08
N ARG A 46 0.16 -0.90 0.05
CA ARG A 46 0.62 -1.93 0.99
C ARG A 46 0.27 -3.31 0.40
N PRO A 47 1.22 -4.24 0.28
CA PRO A 47 0.91 -5.60 -0.15
C PRO A 47 -0.10 -6.22 0.80
N THR A 48 -1.26 -6.61 0.29
CA THR A 48 -2.31 -7.23 1.10
C THR A 48 -2.60 -8.61 0.56
N LYS A 49 -2.61 -9.62 1.44
CA LYS A 49 -3.11 -10.96 1.10
C LYS A 49 -4.62 -10.96 1.34
N LYS A 50 -5.42 -10.51 0.37
CA LYS A 50 -6.89 -10.67 0.45
C LYS A 50 -7.24 -12.15 0.27
N LYS A 51 -7.92 -12.74 1.24
CA LYS A 51 -8.39 -14.14 1.20
C LYS A 51 -9.71 -14.31 0.43
N LEU A 52 -10.47 -13.23 0.25
CA LEU A 52 -11.83 -13.24 -0.33
C LEU A 52 -11.96 -12.29 -1.53
N LYS A 53 -12.94 -12.57 -2.40
CA LYS A 53 -13.30 -11.73 -3.55
C LYS A 53 -13.98 -10.44 -3.10
N GLN A 54 -13.83 -9.37 -3.88
CA GLN A 54 -14.37 -8.05 -3.52
C GLN A 54 -15.91 -8.01 -3.47
N THR A 55 -16.58 -8.81 -4.29
CA THR A 55 -18.06 -8.88 -4.32
C THR A 55 -18.62 -9.45 -3.03
N VAL A 56 -18.03 -10.53 -2.53
CA VAL A 56 -18.42 -11.16 -1.25
C VAL A 56 -18.24 -10.19 -0.07
N LEU A 57 -17.19 -9.37 -0.09
CA LEU A 57 -16.97 -8.36 0.95
C LEU A 57 -18.01 -7.24 0.91
N ALA A 58 -18.50 -6.86 -0.28
CA ALA A 58 -19.51 -5.82 -0.44
C ALA A 58 -20.87 -6.32 0.06
N GLU A 59 -21.25 -7.55 -0.28
CA GLU A 59 -22.48 -8.19 0.21
C GLU A 59 -22.51 -8.26 1.74
N VAL A 60 -21.43 -8.77 2.35
CA VAL A 60 -21.31 -8.85 3.82
C VAL A 60 -21.33 -7.46 4.48
N GLN A 61 -20.73 -6.45 3.84
CA GLN A 61 -20.74 -5.09 4.36
C GLN A 61 -22.15 -4.49 4.36
N GLU A 62 -22.92 -4.72 3.29
CA GLU A 62 -24.28 -4.20 3.15
C GLU A 62 -25.24 -4.86 4.14
N GLU A 63 -25.17 -6.18 4.28
CA GLU A 63 -25.94 -6.95 5.27
C GLU A 63 -25.65 -6.47 6.70
N PHE A 64 -24.36 -6.39 7.07
CA PHE A 64 -23.97 -5.91 8.40
C PHE A 64 -24.43 -4.48 8.67
N ALA A 65 -24.33 -3.58 7.69
CA ALA A 65 -24.76 -2.19 7.86
C ALA A 65 -26.27 -2.09 8.07
N SER A 66 -27.05 -2.89 7.35
CA SER A 66 -28.51 -2.96 7.53
C SER A 66 -28.86 -3.40 8.95
N ASP A 67 -28.29 -4.51 9.42
CA ASP A 67 -28.56 -5.06 10.74
C ASP A 67 -28.13 -4.11 11.86
N PHE A 68 -26.93 -3.53 11.74
CA PHE A 68 -26.41 -2.58 12.72
C PHE A 68 -27.32 -1.34 12.86
N HIS A 69 -27.76 -0.77 11.74
CA HIS A 69 -28.63 0.40 11.78
C HIS A 69 -30.06 0.07 12.23
N HIS A 70 -30.53 -1.17 12.03
CA HIS A 70 -31.80 -1.63 12.57
C HIS A 70 -31.75 -1.79 14.09
N ASP A 71 -30.79 -2.57 14.60
CA ASP A 71 -30.71 -2.95 16.01
C ASP A 71 -30.32 -1.79 16.92
N TYR A 72 -29.49 -0.87 16.42
CA TYR A 72 -28.97 0.26 17.20
C TYR A 72 -29.59 1.60 16.83
N ALA A 73 -30.73 1.62 16.11
CA ALA A 73 -31.42 2.83 15.66
C ALA A 73 -31.76 3.83 16.78
N THR A 74 -31.94 3.33 18.01
CA THR A 74 -32.36 4.11 19.18
C THR A 74 -31.21 4.78 19.92
N TYR A 75 -29.96 4.40 19.64
CA TYR A 75 -28.78 4.95 20.28
C TYR A 75 -28.32 6.22 19.55
N SER A 76 -27.89 7.23 20.31
CA SER A 76 -27.21 8.39 19.72
C SER A 76 -25.86 7.97 19.14
N ASN A 77 -25.44 8.62 18.06
CA ASN A 77 -24.11 8.43 17.49
C ASN A 77 -23.00 8.71 18.51
N ASP A 78 -23.26 9.56 19.51
CA ASP A 78 -22.32 9.90 20.58
C ASP A 78 -22.03 8.74 21.54
N CYS A 79 -22.79 7.63 21.42
CA CYS A 79 -22.60 6.42 22.21
C CYS A 79 -21.82 5.32 21.47
N VAL A 80 -21.39 5.57 20.23
CA VAL A 80 -20.65 4.61 19.41
C VAL A 80 -19.16 4.94 19.46
N PHE A 81 -18.41 4.15 20.21
CA PHE A 81 -16.96 4.28 20.30
C PHE A 81 -16.29 3.29 19.34
N ASN A 82 -15.60 3.82 18.33
CA ASN A 82 -14.81 2.98 17.43
C ASN A 82 -13.48 2.61 18.11
N VAL A 83 -13.23 1.31 18.21
CA VAL A 83 -11.97 0.77 18.74
C VAL A 83 -11.33 -0.05 17.63
N ASP A 84 -10.08 0.26 17.30
CA ASP A 84 -9.32 -0.54 16.35
C ASP A 84 -7.89 -0.77 16.84
N GLU A 85 -7.34 -1.91 16.45
CA GLU A 85 -5.95 -2.28 16.73
C GLU A 85 -5.07 -1.91 15.53
N THR A 86 -4.31 -0.84 15.67
CA THR A 86 -3.32 -0.46 14.65
C THR A 86 -1.96 -1.06 14.98
N GLY A 87 -1.47 -1.93 14.10
CA GLY A 87 -0.08 -2.38 14.13
C GLY A 87 0.87 -1.27 13.69
N MET A 88 1.76 -0.84 14.59
CA MET A 88 2.91 0.01 14.24
C MET A 88 4.09 -0.89 13.86
N TYR A 89 4.52 -0.80 12.61
CA TYR A 89 5.56 -1.65 12.04
C TYR A 89 6.89 -0.89 11.95
N TYR A 90 8.00 -1.52 12.33
CA TYR A 90 9.33 -1.02 11.95
C TYR A 90 9.51 -1.23 10.44
N ASP A 91 9.97 -0.22 9.69
CA ASP A 91 10.00 -0.23 8.21
C ASP A 91 11.08 -1.13 7.58
N LEU A 92 11.15 -2.41 7.96
CA LEU A 92 12.13 -3.40 7.47
C LEU A 92 11.52 -4.82 7.45
N PRO A 93 11.39 -5.50 6.29
CA PRO A 93 11.63 -5.07 4.89
C PRO A 93 10.44 -4.25 4.29
N PRO A 94 10.56 -3.67 3.07
CA PRO A 94 9.67 -2.60 2.59
C PRO A 94 8.18 -2.96 2.63
N SER A 95 7.43 -2.23 3.46
CA SER A 95 5.98 -2.38 3.68
C SER A 95 5.10 -1.93 2.49
N TYR A 96 5.69 -1.41 1.42
CA TYR A 96 4.99 -0.85 0.26
C TYR A 96 5.55 -1.32 -1.09
N ILE A 97 4.64 -1.60 -2.02
CA ILE A 97 4.91 -1.90 -3.43
C ILE A 97 4.26 -0.85 -4.34
N TRP A 98 4.70 -0.77 -5.60
CA TRP A 98 4.04 0.04 -6.62
C TRP A 98 3.12 -0.85 -7.47
N SER A 99 1.84 -0.53 -7.54
CA SER A 99 0.83 -1.24 -8.34
C SER A 99 -0.12 -0.25 -9.03
N VAL A 100 -0.78 -0.69 -10.10
CA VAL A 100 -1.74 0.13 -10.85
C VAL A 100 -2.90 0.55 -9.94
N ARG A 101 -3.38 1.78 -10.06
CA ARG A 101 -4.52 2.34 -9.33
C ARG A 101 -5.76 1.50 -9.61
N GLY A 102 -6.42 1.02 -8.55
CA GLY A 102 -7.56 0.10 -8.64
C GLY A 102 -7.20 -1.35 -8.99
N GLY A 103 -5.92 -1.63 -9.27
CA GLY A 103 -5.41 -2.98 -9.49
C GLY A 103 -5.12 -3.74 -8.18
N SER A 104 -4.91 -5.05 -8.30
CA SER A 104 -4.59 -5.91 -7.16
C SER A 104 -3.16 -5.64 -6.65
N SER A 105 -2.99 -5.42 -5.34
CA SER A 105 -1.69 -5.31 -4.65
C SER A 105 -1.11 -6.67 -4.23
N LYS A 106 -1.50 -7.76 -4.90
CA LYS A 106 -1.17 -9.12 -4.49
C LYS A 106 0.29 -9.45 -4.80
N ILE A 107 1.04 -9.84 -3.77
CA ILE A 107 2.38 -10.44 -3.88
C ILE A 107 2.29 -11.97 -3.67
N SER A 108 3.03 -12.74 -4.45
CA SER A 108 3.06 -14.22 -4.38
C SER A 108 3.88 -14.74 -3.19
N ALA A 109 4.97 -14.06 -2.83
CA ALA A 109 5.78 -14.36 -1.65
C ALA A 109 6.58 -13.13 -1.20
N GLY A 110 6.79 -13.01 0.10
CA GLY A 110 7.54 -11.93 0.76
C GLY A 110 7.44 -12.09 2.27
N GLU A 111 8.54 -11.83 2.98
CA GLU A 111 8.57 -11.83 4.44
C GLU A 111 7.64 -10.71 4.95
N LYS A 112 6.58 -11.13 5.64
CA LYS A 112 5.42 -10.27 5.95
C LYS A 112 5.60 -9.50 7.26
N HIS A 113 6.61 -9.86 8.06
CA HIS A 113 6.68 -9.50 9.47
C HIS A 113 7.95 -8.72 9.76
N SER A 114 7.85 -7.40 9.74
CA SER A 114 8.71 -6.60 10.61
C SER A 114 8.28 -6.82 12.07
N MET A 115 9.13 -6.49 13.03
CA MET A 115 8.68 -6.32 14.41
C MET A 115 7.49 -5.33 14.42
N ARG A 116 6.46 -5.63 15.22
CA ARG A 116 5.23 -4.86 15.34
C ARG A 116 4.98 -4.54 16.79
N MET A 117 4.69 -3.28 17.09
CA MET A 117 4.05 -2.86 18.33
C MET A 117 2.56 -2.70 18.06
N THR A 118 1.73 -3.19 18.98
CA THR A 118 0.28 -3.07 18.90
C THR A 118 -0.16 -1.87 19.74
N ALA A 119 -0.97 -0.98 19.16
CA ALA A 119 -1.67 0.06 19.89
C ALA A 119 -3.18 -0.10 19.67
N VAL A 120 -3.94 -0.05 20.75
CA VAL A 120 -5.40 0.03 20.74
C VAL A 120 -5.77 1.49 20.93
N LEU A 121 -6.55 2.04 19.99
CA LEU A 121 -6.99 3.42 20.03
C LEU A 121 -8.51 3.46 20.02
N THR A 122 -9.06 4.36 20.84
CA THR A 122 -10.46 4.77 20.82
C THR A 122 -10.51 6.20 20.30
N VAL A 123 -11.39 6.50 19.35
CA VAL A 123 -11.58 7.86 18.80
C VAL A 123 -12.75 8.55 19.49
#